data_AF-A0A060YQE3-F1
#
_entry.id   AF-A0A060YQE3-F1
#
_cell.length_a   1.000
_cell.length_b   1.000
_cell.length_c   1.000
_cell.angle_alpha   90.00
_cell.angle_beta   90.00
_cell.angle_gamma   90.00
#
_symmetry.space_group_name_H-M   'P 1'
#
loop_
_entity.id
_entity.type
_entity.pdbx_description
1 polymer ?
#
loop_
_entity_poly.entity_id
_entity_poly.type
_entity_poly.pdbx_seq_one_letter_code
_entity_poly.pdbx_strand_id
1 'polypeptide(L)'
;MIKDPAGGLVWIYTEKAVFRYHIQREARDVWQMYMSMNKFDLAKEYCRDRPECMDIVLAKEAEHCFQDKRYLESAKCYALTQNYFEEIALKFIEAKQEEALKEFLLKKLNNLKQSEKTQITLLVTWLTELYLNRLGLLQSDEGKHEVFQETRDEFRKFLSSSKHKECLYNNRTTIYDLLASHGNVDDMVYFSVIMQVSVDALYPG
;
A
#
# COMPACT_ATOMS: atom_id res chain seq x y z
N MET A 1 -32.83 -33.33 19.16
CA MET A 1 -32.45 -32.47 18.01
C MET A 1 -32.49 -33.34 16.76
N ILE A 2 -33.21 -32.92 15.72
CA ILE A 2 -33.35 -33.65 14.46
C ILE A 2 -32.93 -32.72 13.32
N LYS A 3 -32.06 -33.18 12.42
CA LYS A 3 -31.68 -32.45 11.21
C LYS A 3 -32.46 -33.00 10.02
N ASP A 4 -33.12 -32.12 9.28
CA ASP A 4 -33.77 -32.46 8.01
C ASP A 4 -32.71 -32.64 6.90
N PRO A 5 -32.59 -33.83 6.28
CA PRO A 5 -31.60 -34.09 5.23
C PRO A 5 -31.77 -33.26 3.96
N ALA A 6 -32.99 -32.77 3.66
CA ALA A 6 -33.28 -32.10 2.39
C ALA A 6 -33.24 -30.56 2.50
N GLY A 7 -33.62 -29.99 3.66
CA GLY A 7 -33.78 -28.55 3.85
C GLY A 7 -32.72 -27.85 4.72
N GLY A 8 -31.77 -28.58 5.32
CA GLY A 8 -30.77 -28.02 6.24
C GLY A 8 -31.37 -27.40 7.52
N LEU A 9 -32.63 -27.73 7.82
CA LEU A 9 -33.37 -27.24 8.98
C LEU A 9 -33.05 -28.10 10.19
N VAL A 10 -32.77 -27.45 11.32
CA VAL A 10 -32.54 -28.14 12.59
C VAL A 10 -33.72 -27.87 13.50
N TRP A 11 -34.35 -28.95 13.93
CA TRP A 11 -35.48 -28.90 14.84
C TRP A 11 -35.02 -29.28 16.24
N ILE A 12 -35.26 -28.37 17.19
CA ILE A 12 -34.96 -28.56 18.61
C ILE A 12 -36.30 -28.50 19.33
N TYR A 13 -36.62 -29.53 20.10
CA TYR A 13 -37.81 -29.52 20.94
C TYR A 13 -37.38 -29.59 22.41
N THR A 14 -38.13 -28.91 23.25
CA THR A 14 -38.11 -29.04 24.71
C THR A 14 -39.51 -29.46 25.16
N GLU A 15 -39.68 -29.78 26.44
CA GLU A 15 -41.01 -30.12 26.99
C GLU A 15 -42.05 -29.00 26.82
N LYS A 16 -41.61 -27.76 26.57
CA LYS A 16 -42.47 -26.57 26.52
C LYS A 16 -42.60 -25.93 25.14
N ALA A 17 -41.70 -26.22 24.20
CA ALA A 17 -41.71 -25.58 22.89
C ALA A 17 -40.95 -26.38 21.82
N VAL A 18 -41.32 -26.15 20.56
CA VAL A 18 -40.59 -26.63 19.38
C VAL A 18 -40.00 -25.42 18.67
N PHE A 19 -38.68 -25.43 18.50
CA PHE A 19 -37.91 -24.41 17.80
C PHE A 19 -37.50 -24.94 16.42
N ARG A 20 -37.73 -24.11 15.40
CA ARG A 20 -37.21 -24.32 14.05
C ARG A 20 -36.00 -23.43 13.83
N TYR A 21 -34.82 -24.03 13.74
CA TYR A 21 -33.58 -23.33 13.41
C TYR A 21 -33.30 -23.48 11.91
N HIS A 22 -33.25 -22.34 11.21
CA HIS A 22 -32.92 -22.30 9.80
C HIS A 22 -31.46 -21.91 9.62
N ILE A 23 -30.63 -22.89 9.24
CA ILE A 23 -29.22 -22.65 8.95
C ILE A 23 -29.13 -21.97 7.58
N GLN A 24 -29.10 -20.64 7.56
CA GLN A 24 -28.80 -19.88 6.35
C GLN A 24 -27.31 -19.57 6.28
N ARG A 25 -26.61 -20.23 5.36
CA ARG A 25 -25.22 -19.94 4.96
C ARG A 25 -24.22 -19.85 6.14
N GLU A 26 -24.00 -20.96 6.86
CA GLU A 26 -22.91 -21.09 7.86
C GLU A 26 -21.55 -20.58 7.35
N ALA A 27 -21.25 -20.83 6.07
CA ALA A 27 -20.01 -20.37 5.42
C ALA A 27 -19.88 -18.84 5.27
N ARG A 28 -20.96 -18.06 5.45
CA ARG A 28 -20.96 -16.61 5.22
C ARG A 28 -20.04 -15.88 6.18
N ASP A 29 -19.96 -16.33 7.43
CA ASP A 29 -19.20 -15.68 8.50
C ASP A 29 -17.97 -16.50 8.94
N VAL A 30 -17.68 -17.60 8.24
CA VAL A 30 -16.47 -18.43 8.47
C VAL A 30 -15.19 -17.61 8.35
N TRP A 31 -15.16 -16.60 7.48
CA TRP A 31 -14.03 -15.68 7.38
C TRP A 31 -13.80 -14.88 8.67
N GLN A 32 -14.85 -14.51 9.41
CA GLN A 32 -14.71 -13.81 10.69
C GLN A 32 -14.10 -14.71 11.76
N MET A 33 -14.47 -15.99 11.77
CA MET A 33 -13.87 -16.99 12.64
C MET A 33 -12.38 -17.20 12.31
N TYR A 34 -12.03 -17.34 11.04
CA TYR A 34 -10.62 -17.46 10.66
C TYR A 34 -9.82 -16.19 10.96
N MET A 35 -10.42 -15.02 10.74
CA MET A 35 -9.83 -13.73 11.08
C MET A 35 -9.61 -13.58 12.60
N SER A 36 -10.55 -14.01 13.44
CA SER A 36 -10.38 -13.96 14.91
C SER A 36 -9.32 -14.94 15.42
N MET A 37 -9.04 -16.00 14.66
CA MET A 37 -7.94 -16.94 14.89
C MET A 37 -6.60 -16.49 14.25
N ASN A 38 -6.52 -15.28 13.70
CA ASN A 38 -5.37 -14.76 12.95
C ASN A 38 -4.96 -15.63 11.74
N LYS A 39 -5.87 -16.46 11.21
CA LYS A 39 -5.67 -17.25 9.99
C LYS A 39 -6.13 -16.45 8.77
N PHE A 40 -5.43 -15.36 8.49
CA PHE A 40 -5.83 -14.38 7.46
C PHE A 40 -5.86 -15.00 6.06
N ASP A 41 -4.94 -15.91 5.72
CA ASP A 41 -4.92 -16.55 4.40
C ASP A 41 -6.21 -17.33 4.13
N LEU A 42 -6.64 -18.16 5.08
CA LEU A 42 -7.92 -18.87 4.99
C LEU A 42 -9.08 -17.87 4.94
N ALA A 43 -9.09 -16.83 5.79
CA ALA A 43 -10.14 -15.82 5.76
C ALA A 43 -10.27 -15.15 4.38
N LYS A 44 -9.16 -14.81 3.72
CA LYS A 44 -9.12 -14.26 2.36
C LYS A 44 -9.73 -15.22 1.34
N GLU A 45 -9.56 -16.53 1.47
CA GLU A 45 -10.19 -17.52 0.58
C GLU A 45 -11.72 -17.50 0.64
N TYR A 46 -12.29 -17.33 1.84
CA TYR A 46 -13.74 -17.24 2.03
C TYR A 46 -14.34 -15.85 1.69
N CYS A 47 -13.48 -14.87 1.38
CA CYS A 47 -13.84 -13.51 1.00
C CYS A 47 -13.68 -13.21 -0.50
N ARG A 48 -13.25 -14.17 -1.33
CA ARG A 48 -12.93 -13.94 -2.76
C ARG A 48 -14.04 -13.24 -3.55
N ASP A 49 -15.29 -13.61 -3.32
CA ASP A 49 -16.45 -13.05 -4.03
C ASP A 49 -17.04 -11.79 -3.36
N ARG A 50 -16.41 -11.31 -2.27
CA ARG A 50 -16.93 -10.23 -1.43
C ARG A 50 -15.84 -9.20 -1.11
N PRO A 51 -15.70 -8.14 -1.93
CA PRO A 51 -14.64 -7.14 -1.75
C PRO A 51 -14.71 -6.43 -0.39
N GLU A 52 -15.92 -6.17 0.12
CA GLU A 52 -16.12 -5.57 1.45
C GLU A 52 -15.55 -6.45 2.58
N CYS A 53 -15.77 -7.77 2.51
CA CYS A 53 -15.22 -8.70 3.50
C CYS A 53 -13.71 -8.85 3.35
N MET A 54 -13.20 -8.84 2.12
CA MET A 54 -11.76 -8.88 1.83
C MET A 54 -11.05 -7.66 2.43
N ASP A 55 -11.63 -6.47 2.29
CA ASP A 55 -11.10 -5.23 2.83
C ASP A 55 -10.96 -5.28 4.36
N ILE A 56 -12.01 -5.77 5.06
CA ILE A 56 -11.98 -5.93 6.52
C ILE A 56 -10.89 -6.92 6.96
N VAL A 57 -10.74 -8.04 6.25
CA VAL A 57 -9.69 -9.04 6.55
C VAL A 57 -8.31 -8.44 6.35
N LEU A 58 -8.07 -7.72 5.25
CA LEU A 58 -6.81 -7.06 4.96
C LEU A 58 -6.48 -5.97 5.98
N ALA A 59 -7.46 -5.17 6.39
CA ALA A 59 -7.28 -4.15 7.43
C ALA A 59 -6.91 -4.79 8.78
N LYS A 60 -7.54 -5.92 9.14
CA LYS A 60 -7.22 -6.65 10.36
C LYS A 60 -5.86 -7.33 10.30
N GLU A 61 -5.48 -7.91 9.16
CA GLU A 61 -4.16 -8.49 8.90
C GLU A 61 -3.07 -7.41 9.01
N ALA A 62 -3.30 -6.24 8.38
CA ALA A 62 -2.39 -5.11 8.44
C ALA A 62 -2.20 -4.59 9.87
N GLU A 63 -3.29 -4.48 10.64
CA GLU A 63 -3.26 -4.11 12.06
C GLU A 63 -2.46 -5.11 12.89
N HIS A 64 -2.71 -6.41 12.69
CA HIS A 64 -1.97 -7.47 13.39
C HIS A 64 -0.47 -7.38 13.08
N CYS A 65 -0.09 -7.26 11.82
CA CYS A 65 1.31 -7.08 11.42
C CYS A 65 1.93 -5.82 12.01
N PHE A 66 1.16 -4.72 12.13
CA PHE A 66 1.63 -3.49 12.76
C PHE A 66 1.93 -3.69 14.24
N GLN A 67 1.04 -4.36 14.98
CA GLN A 67 1.19 -4.65 16.40
C GLN A 67 2.38 -5.59 16.66
N ASP A 68 2.64 -6.52 15.74
CA ASP A 68 3.81 -7.41 15.75
C ASP A 68 5.13 -6.72 15.35
N LYS A 69 5.11 -5.39 15.07
CA LYS A 69 6.25 -4.62 14.55
C LYS A 69 6.74 -5.07 13.17
N ARG A 70 5.94 -5.84 12.43
CA ARG A 70 6.17 -6.20 11.02
C ARG A 70 5.64 -5.09 10.11
N TYR A 71 6.26 -3.91 10.21
CA TYR A 71 5.76 -2.68 9.59
C TYR A 71 5.71 -2.74 8.05
N LEU A 72 6.70 -3.37 7.41
CA LEU A 72 6.71 -3.51 5.94
C LEU A 72 5.56 -4.39 5.42
N GLU A 73 5.26 -5.49 6.11
CA GLU A 73 4.12 -6.35 5.75
C GLU A 73 2.80 -5.64 5.99
N SER A 74 2.70 -4.91 7.10
CA SER A 74 1.57 -4.06 7.42
C SER A 74 1.32 -3.00 6.33
N ALA A 75 2.37 -2.31 5.87
CA ALA A 75 2.30 -1.30 4.81
C ALA A 75 1.77 -1.88 3.49
N LYS A 76 2.27 -3.06 3.09
CA LYS A 76 1.79 -3.78 1.89
C LYS A 76 0.30 -4.11 1.98
N CYS A 77 -0.15 -4.56 3.16
CA CYS A 77 -1.55 -4.91 3.37
C CYS A 77 -2.46 -3.67 3.37
N TYR A 78 -2.11 -2.63 4.15
CA TYR A 78 -2.88 -1.38 4.18
C TYR A 78 -2.95 -0.68 2.81
N ALA A 79 -1.94 -0.83 1.96
CA ALA A 79 -1.98 -0.25 0.63
C ALA A 79 -3.12 -0.81 -0.24
N LEU A 80 -3.55 -2.04 0.04
CA LEU A 80 -4.65 -2.71 -0.66
C LEU A 80 -6.03 -2.40 -0.07
N THR A 81 -6.10 -1.80 1.13
CA THR A 81 -7.38 -1.49 1.79
C THR A 81 -7.97 -0.16 1.34
N GLN A 82 -9.25 0.05 1.65
CA GLN A 82 -10.03 1.27 1.46
C GLN A 82 -10.05 2.17 2.71
N ASN A 83 -9.17 1.92 3.70
CA ASN A 83 -9.00 2.79 4.85
C ASN A 83 -8.58 4.21 4.42
N TYR A 84 -8.90 5.18 5.28
CA TYR A 84 -8.47 6.57 5.09
C TYR A 84 -6.95 6.64 4.97
N PHE A 85 -6.48 7.23 3.89
CA PHE A 85 -5.06 7.29 3.55
C PHE A 85 -4.25 8.00 4.63
N GLU A 86 -4.78 9.11 5.12
CA GLU A 86 -4.16 10.00 6.11
C GLU A 86 -3.98 9.29 7.45
N GLU A 87 -4.98 8.49 7.85
CA GLU A 87 -4.95 7.71 9.09
C GLU A 87 -3.78 6.71 9.07
N ILE A 88 -3.65 5.95 7.98
CA ILE A 88 -2.58 4.96 7.82
C ILE A 88 -1.22 5.63 7.71
N ALA A 89 -1.12 6.71 6.93
CA ALA A 89 0.14 7.43 6.77
C ALA A 89 0.62 8.01 8.11
N LEU A 90 -0.29 8.65 8.86
CA LEU A 90 0.01 9.19 10.19
C LEU A 90 0.47 8.09 11.15
N LYS A 91 -0.15 6.91 11.09
CA LYS A 91 0.24 5.75 11.91
C LYS A 91 1.70 5.35 11.70
N PHE A 92 2.21 5.34 10.47
CA PHE A 92 3.62 5.04 10.18
C PHE A 92 4.55 6.19 10.59
N ILE A 93 4.12 7.44 10.44
CA ILE A 93 4.87 8.63 10.87
C ILE A 93 5.07 8.62 12.39
N GLU A 94 4.00 8.40 13.16
CA GLU A 94 4.04 8.36 14.63
C GLU A 94 4.93 7.23 15.14
N ALA A 95 4.92 6.08 14.47
CA ALA A 95 5.80 4.95 14.77
C ALA A 95 7.25 5.13 14.28
N LYS A 96 7.57 6.24 13.60
CA LYS A 96 8.87 6.55 13.00
C LYS A 96 9.35 5.46 12.03
N GLN A 97 8.44 4.87 11.27
CA GLN A 97 8.71 3.78 10.32
C GLN A 97 8.72 4.31 8.89
N GLU A 98 9.78 5.05 8.53
CA GLU A 98 9.91 5.70 7.21
C GLU A 98 9.90 4.70 6.05
N GLU A 99 10.62 3.58 6.16
CA GLU A 99 10.67 2.56 5.11
C GLU A 99 9.30 1.91 4.87
N ALA A 100 8.52 1.70 5.94
CA ALA A 100 7.16 1.19 5.82
C ALA A 100 6.20 2.22 5.20
N LEU A 101 6.35 3.51 5.54
CA LEU A 101 5.63 4.58 4.90
C LEU A 101 5.94 4.65 3.39
N LYS A 102 7.23 4.63 3.01
CA LYS A 102 7.67 4.60 1.61
C LYS A 102 7.02 3.43 0.86
N GLU A 103 7.05 2.25 1.45
CA GLU A 103 6.43 1.04 0.88
C GLU A 103 4.91 1.20 0.68
N PHE A 104 4.20 1.73 1.68
CA PHE A 104 2.76 2.03 1.58
C PHE A 104 2.45 3.02 0.44
N LEU A 105 3.20 4.13 0.36
CA LEU A 105 3.02 5.15 -0.67
C LEU A 105 3.32 4.61 -2.07
N LEU A 106 4.39 3.83 -2.25
CA LEU A 106 4.73 3.19 -3.52
C LEU A 106 3.63 2.24 -3.99
N LYS A 107 3.06 1.45 -3.08
CA LYS A 107 1.98 0.51 -3.44
C LYS A 107 0.69 1.26 -3.76
N LYS A 108 0.33 2.30 -3.00
CA LYS A 108 -0.82 3.18 -3.32
C LYS A 108 -0.65 3.83 -4.69
N LEU A 109 0.50 4.43 -4.97
CA LEU A 109 0.84 5.02 -6.27
C LEU A 109 0.71 4.00 -7.41
N ASN A 110 1.14 2.76 -7.18
CA ASN A 110 1.01 1.68 -8.16
C ASN A 110 -0.44 1.20 -8.37
N ASN A 111 -1.36 1.50 -7.47
CA ASN A 111 -2.78 1.15 -7.62
C ASN A 111 -3.61 2.29 -8.23
N LEU A 112 -3.07 3.51 -8.30
CA LEU A 112 -3.75 4.64 -8.93
C LEU A 112 -3.85 4.50 -10.46
N LYS A 113 -4.97 4.97 -11.00
CA LYS A 113 -5.23 5.14 -12.43
C LYS A 113 -4.55 6.41 -12.93
N GLN A 114 -4.10 6.42 -14.19
CA GLN A 114 -3.46 7.60 -14.79
C GLN A 114 -4.35 8.86 -14.80
N SER A 115 -5.67 8.70 -14.69
CA SER A 115 -6.63 9.81 -14.57
C SER A 115 -6.53 10.55 -13.23
N GLU A 116 -5.98 9.93 -12.18
CA GLU A 116 -5.93 10.47 -10.81
C GLU A 116 -4.73 11.42 -10.63
N LYS A 117 -4.57 12.39 -11.54
CA LYS A 117 -3.36 13.23 -11.67
C LYS A 117 -2.97 13.94 -10.37
N THR A 118 -3.94 14.46 -9.62
CA THR A 118 -3.68 15.17 -8.35
C THR A 118 -3.09 14.25 -7.29
N GLN A 119 -3.65 13.05 -7.13
CA GLN A 119 -3.17 12.07 -6.16
C GLN A 119 -1.80 11.52 -6.56
N ILE A 120 -1.60 11.26 -7.87
CA ILE A 120 -0.28 10.88 -8.40
C ILE A 120 0.75 11.97 -8.09
N THR A 121 0.42 13.23 -8.36
CA THR A 121 1.34 14.36 -8.10
C THR A 121 1.70 14.45 -6.63
N LEU A 122 0.72 14.37 -5.74
CA LEU A 122 0.94 14.40 -4.30
C LEU A 122 1.88 13.26 -3.85
N LEU A 123 1.59 12.02 -4.25
CA LEU A 123 2.40 10.86 -3.88
C LEU A 123 3.80 10.90 -4.47
N VAL A 124 3.95 11.35 -5.73
CA VAL A 124 5.25 11.47 -6.39
C VAL A 124 6.12 12.51 -5.72
N THR A 125 5.56 13.69 -5.43
CA THR A 125 6.28 14.76 -4.72
C THR A 125 6.68 14.30 -3.33
N TRP A 126 5.79 13.64 -2.59
CA TRP A 126 6.11 13.15 -1.25
C TRP A 126 7.16 12.03 -1.26
N LEU A 127 7.05 11.06 -2.17
CA LEU A 127 8.06 10.01 -2.33
C LEU A 127 9.43 10.60 -2.70
N THR A 128 9.46 11.60 -3.59
CA THR A 128 10.69 12.31 -3.95
C THR A 128 11.33 12.92 -2.71
N GLU A 129 10.54 13.63 -1.90
CA GLU A 129 11.00 14.23 -0.65
C GLU A 129 11.54 13.16 0.33
N LEU A 130 10.86 12.02 0.48
CA LEU A 130 11.34 10.92 1.33
C LEU A 130 12.66 10.34 0.85
N TYR A 131 12.81 10.08 -0.46
CA TYR A 131 14.08 9.60 -1.01
C TYR A 131 15.23 10.58 -0.78
N LEU A 132 15.00 11.88 -1.01
CA LEU A 132 16.04 12.89 -0.85
C LEU A 132 16.46 13.06 0.61
N ASN A 133 15.50 13.10 1.54
CA ASN A 133 15.79 13.11 2.98
C ASN A 133 16.62 11.88 3.38
N ARG A 134 16.24 10.69 2.90
CA ARG A 134 16.97 9.45 3.18
C ARG A 134 18.39 9.47 2.64
N LEU A 135 18.57 9.93 1.40
CA LEU A 135 19.89 10.07 0.77
C LEU A 135 20.77 11.08 1.50
N GLY A 136 20.22 12.23 1.92
CA GLY A 136 20.94 13.23 2.70
C GLY A 136 21.43 12.69 4.06
N LEU A 137 20.60 11.90 4.74
CA LEU A 137 20.99 11.23 5.99
C LEU A 137 22.11 10.20 5.77
N LEU A 138 22.05 9.43 4.69
CA LEU A 138 23.03 8.40 4.36
C LEU A 138 24.35 8.98 3.85
N GLN A 139 24.34 10.14 3.17
CA GLN A 139 25.53 10.80 2.65
C GLN A 139 26.51 11.21 3.76
N SER A 140 26.00 11.48 4.96
CA SER A 140 26.80 11.92 6.11
C SER A 140 27.47 10.75 6.86
N ASP A 141 27.21 9.49 6.49
CA ASP A 141 27.67 8.30 7.21
C ASP A 141 28.53 7.41 6.29
N GLU A 142 29.86 7.52 6.41
CA GLU A 142 30.83 6.79 5.58
C GLU A 142 30.67 5.25 5.67
N GLY A 143 30.11 4.75 6.77
CA GLY A 143 29.85 3.31 6.97
C GLY A 143 28.65 2.77 6.20
N LYS A 144 27.87 3.63 5.53
CA LYS A 144 26.62 3.25 4.84
C LYS A 144 26.67 3.48 3.33
N HIS A 145 27.86 3.55 2.74
CA HIS A 145 28.01 3.81 1.31
C HIS A 145 27.24 2.80 0.43
N GLU A 146 27.22 1.51 0.78
CA GLU A 146 26.46 0.50 0.03
C GLU A 146 24.95 0.79 0.04
N VAL A 147 24.38 1.03 1.23
CA VAL A 147 22.95 1.36 1.41
C VAL A 147 22.60 2.68 0.71
N PHE A 148 23.52 3.65 0.70
CA PHE A 148 23.36 4.90 -0.05
C PHE A 148 23.23 4.62 -1.55
N GLN A 149 24.12 3.81 -2.13
CA GLN A 149 24.06 3.48 -3.55
C GLN A 149 22.80 2.71 -3.91
N GLU A 150 22.40 1.73 -3.09
CA GLU A 150 21.15 0.99 -3.29
C GLU A 150 19.92 1.91 -3.26
N THR A 151 19.87 2.83 -2.30
CA THR A 151 18.78 3.82 -2.18
C THR A 151 18.77 4.77 -3.37
N ARG A 152 19.95 5.20 -3.85
CA ARG A 152 20.07 6.09 -5.01
C ARG A 152 19.63 5.39 -6.29
N ASP A 153 19.97 4.12 -6.46
CA ASP A 153 19.52 3.32 -7.59
C ASP A 153 18.01 3.07 -7.56
N GLU A 154 17.43 2.83 -6.38
CA GLU A 154 15.98 2.76 -6.19
C GLU A 154 15.31 4.09 -6.60
N PHE A 155 15.85 5.22 -6.13
CA PHE A 155 15.35 6.54 -6.47
C PHE A 155 15.43 6.85 -7.97
N ARG A 156 16.53 6.50 -8.63
CA ARG A 156 16.70 6.70 -10.08
C ARG A 156 15.77 5.81 -10.91
N LYS A 157 15.50 4.59 -10.46
CA LYS A 157 14.46 3.70 -11.03
C LYS A 157 13.07 4.29 -10.85
N PHE A 158 12.80 4.87 -9.67
CA PHE A 158 11.57 5.62 -9.42
C PHE A 158 11.45 6.80 -10.39
N LEU A 159 12.41 7.70 -10.51
CA LEU A 159 12.34 8.85 -11.44
C LEU A 159 12.18 8.45 -12.92
N SER A 160 12.68 7.29 -13.33
CA SER A 160 12.62 6.82 -14.72
C SER A 160 11.39 5.98 -15.07
N SER A 161 10.53 5.62 -14.10
CA SER A 161 9.39 4.77 -14.37
C SER A 161 8.32 5.48 -15.23
N SER A 162 7.87 4.77 -16.28
CA SER A 162 6.92 5.29 -17.28
C SER A 162 5.56 5.65 -16.69
N LYS A 163 5.16 5.02 -15.57
CA LYS A 163 3.82 5.14 -14.98
C LYS A 163 3.47 6.58 -14.54
N HIS A 164 4.44 7.29 -14.00
CA HIS A 164 4.33 8.66 -13.50
C HIS A 164 5.24 9.64 -14.24
N LYS A 165 5.78 9.23 -15.39
CA LYS A 165 6.68 10.05 -16.20
C LYS A 165 6.03 11.35 -16.67
N GLU A 166 4.76 11.30 -17.06
CA GLU A 166 3.97 12.49 -17.41
C GLU A 166 3.84 13.44 -16.21
N CYS A 167 3.62 12.90 -15.00
CA CYS A 167 3.54 13.69 -13.78
C CYS A 167 4.87 14.38 -13.46
N LEU A 168 5.99 13.66 -13.56
CA LEU A 168 7.32 14.23 -13.34
C LEU A 168 7.64 15.33 -14.35
N TYR A 169 7.25 15.15 -15.62
CA TYR A 169 7.44 16.17 -16.65
C TYR A 169 6.60 17.43 -16.38
N ASN A 170 5.32 17.27 -16.08
CA ASN A 170 4.41 18.39 -15.83
C ASN A 170 4.77 19.18 -14.56
N ASN A 171 5.31 18.49 -13.55
CA ASN A 171 5.71 19.09 -12.28
C ASN A 171 7.23 19.27 -12.16
N ARG A 172 7.95 19.29 -13.29
CA ARG A 172 9.43 19.29 -13.30
C ARG A 172 10.04 20.41 -12.46
N THR A 173 9.45 21.61 -12.47
CA THR A 173 9.95 22.76 -11.70
C THR A 173 9.96 22.44 -10.21
N THR A 174 8.85 21.93 -9.67
CA THR A 174 8.76 21.51 -8.26
C THR A 174 9.78 20.43 -7.93
N ILE A 175 9.93 19.43 -8.80
CA ILE A 175 10.92 18.35 -8.59
C ILE A 175 12.36 18.91 -8.63
N TYR A 176 12.66 19.85 -9.52
CA TYR A 176 13.96 20.53 -9.55
C TYR A 176 14.21 21.34 -8.28
N ASP A 177 13.21 22.08 -7.79
CA ASP A 177 13.33 22.86 -6.55
C ASP A 177 13.61 21.95 -5.34
N LEU A 178 12.98 20.77 -5.28
CA LEU A 178 13.27 19.76 -4.26
C LEU A 178 14.69 19.19 -4.40
N LEU A 179 15.12 18.83 -5.60
CA LEU A 179 16.47 18.30 -5.80
C LEU A 179 17.54 19.35 -5.45
N ALA A 180 17.29 20.62 -5.77
CA ALA A 180 18.18 21.74 -5.46
C ALA A 180 18.23 22.04 -3.97
N SER A 181 17.11 21.98 -3.24
CA SER A 181 17.08 22.22 -1.79
C SER A 181 17.89 21.19 -1.00
N HIS A 182 17.96 19.95 -1.51
CA HIS A 182 18.78 18.87 -0.96
C HIS A 182 20.24 18.85 -1.47
N GLY A 183 20.62 19.78 -2.35
CA GLY A 183 22.00 19.94 -2.84
C GLY A 183 22.52 18.81 -3.73
N ASN A 184 21.63 17.99 -4.30
CA ASN A 184 22.01 16.78 -5.02
C ASN A 184 22.20 17.04 -6.53
N VAL A 185 23.35 17.62 -6.89
CA VAL A 185 23.67 18.02 -8.26
C VAL A 185 23.68 16.84 -9.24
N ASP A 186 24.18 15.67 -8.81
CA ASP A 186 24.25 14.48 -9.66
C ASP A 186 22.85 13.99 -10.08
N ASP A 187 21.91 13.94 -9.12
CA ASP A 187 20.55 13.50 -9.41
C ASP A 187 19.74 14.58 -10.14
N MET A 188 20.08 15.88 -9.99
CA MET A 188 19.55 16.94 -10.86
C MET A 188 19.97 16.76 -12.32
N VAL A 189 21.25 16.45 -12.57
CA VAL A 189 21.75 16.18 -13.93
C VAL A 189 21.07 14.94 -14.50
N TYR A 190 20.96 13.87 -13.71
CA TYR A 190 20.23 12.67 -14.11
C TYR A 190 18.77 12.97 -14.47
N PHE A 191 18.05 13.72 -13.61
CA PHE A 191 16.67 14.13 -13.86
C PHE A 191 16.55 14.96 -15.16
N SER A 192 17.50 15.85 -15.41
CA SER A 192 17.54 16.64 -16.65
C SER A 192 17.64 15.78 -17.91
N VAL A 193 18.53 14.78 -17.90
CA VAL A 193 18.72 13.86 -19.02
C VAL A 193 17.45 13.05 -19.29
N ILE A 194 16.83 12.47 -18.27
CA ILE A 194 15.61 11.65 -18.47
C ILE A 194 14.42 12.49 -18.95
N MET A 195 14.34 13.76 -18.54
CA MET A 195 13.27 14.67 -18.98
C MET A 195 13.50 15.20 -20.41
N GLN A 196 14.76 15.41 -20.84
CA GLN A 196 15.09 15.78 -22.22
C GLN A 196 14.76 14.68 -23.22
N VAL A 197 15.16 13.43 -22.95
CA VAL A 197 14.86 12.27 -23.81
C VAL A 197 13.35 12.06 -24.01
N SER A 198 12.53 12.58 -23.09
CA SER A 198 11.07 12.50 -23.18
C SER A 198 10.48 13.47 -24.20
N VAL A 199 11.13 14.61 -24.44
CA VAL A 199 10.71 15.60 -25.43
C VAL A 199 10.94 15.04 -26.84
N ASP A 200 12.10 14.43 -27.09
CA ASP A 200 12.45 13.83 -28.38
C ASP A 200 11.56 12.63 -28.74
N ALA A 201 11.10 11.87 -27.73
CA ALA A 201 10.19 10.73 -27.94
C ALA A 201 8.73 11.15 -28.23
N LEU A 202 8.30 12.33 -27.77
CA LEU A 202 6.96 12.87 -28.03
C LEU A 202 6.89 13.63 -29.36
N TYR A 203 8.04 14.09 -29.87
CA TYR A 203 8.15 14.77 -31.15
C TYR A 203 9.37 14.25 -31.94
N PRO A 204 9.28 13.01 -32.50
CA PRO A 204 10.27 12.57 -33.47
C PRO A 204 10.10 13.45 -34.72
N GLY A 205 11.16 14.17 -35.08
CA GLY A 205 11.20 14.99 -36.30
C GLY A 205 10.95 14.18 -37.57
#